data_AF-A0A7Y6M8G8-F1
#
_entry.id   AF-A0A7Y6M8G8-F1
#
_cell.length_a   1.000
_cell.length_b   1.000
_cell.length_c   1.000
_cell.angle_alpha   90.00
_cell.angle_beta   90.00
_cell.angle_gamma   90.00
#
_symmetry.space_group_name_H-M   'P 1'
#
loop_
_entity.id
_entity.type
_entity.pdbx_description
1 polymer ?
#
loop_
_entity_poly.entity_id
_entity_poly.type
_entity_poly.pdbx_seq_one_letter_code
_entity_poly.pdbx_strand_id
1 'polypeptide(L)' 'MRSKPLFWARSLSSRIHGSGLLVNDENGGDGHSAYLRAACATARIDDYLTSGTLPPAGTVCRAGVY' A
#
# COMPACT_ATOMS: atom_id res chain seq x y z
N MET A 1 -16.57 -0.13 9.04
CA MET A 1 -16.46 1.25 8.52
C MET A 1 -15.28 1.30 7.56
N ARG A 2 -15.50 1.40 6.23
CA ARG A 2 -14.39 1.53 5.26
C ARG A 2 -14.02 3.01 5.11
N SER A 3 -13.09 3.50 5.92
CA SER A 3 -12.78 4.93 6.02
C SER A 3 -12.01 5.51 4.82
N LYS A 4 -11.62 4.69 3.83
CA LYS A 4 -11.07 5.08 2.52
C LYS A 4 -11.22 3.89 1.54
N PRO A 5 -12.23 3.87 0.65
CA PRO A 5 -12.38 2.80 -0.32
C PRO A 5 -11.20 2.72 -1.31
N LEU A 6 -10.79 1.52 -1.70
CA LEU A 6 -9.64 1.26 -2.59
C LEU A 6 -9.71 2.00 -3.94
N PHE A 7 -10.91 2.22 -4.48
CA PHE A 7 -11.08 2.90 -5.76
C PHE A 7 -10.61 4.36 -5.71
N TRP A 8 -10.71 5.04 -4.56
CA TRP A 8 -10.17 6.39 -4.40
C TRP A 8 -8.65 6.40 -4.48
N ALA A 9 -7.99 5.42 -3.85
CA ALA A 9 -6.53 5.29 -3.90
C ALA A 9 -6.03 5.02 -5.33
N ARG A 10 -6.75 4.17 -6.10
CA ARG A 10 -6.47 3.92 -7.53
C ARG A 10 -6.61 5.18 -8.38
N SER A 11 -7.69 5.94 -8.17
CA SER A 11 -7.93 7.21 -8.87
C SER A 11 -6.83 8.23 -8.55
N LEU A 12 -6.44 8.34 -7.29
CA LEU A 12 -5.37 9.23 -6.85
C LEU A 12 -4.02 8.87 -7.49
N SER A 13 -3.59 7.61 -7.43
CA SER A 13 -2.31 7.18 -8.00
C SER A 13 -2.25 7.39 -9.52
N SER A 14 -3.37 7.22 -10.22
CA SER A 14 -3.43 7.45 -11.68
C SER A 14 -3.19 8.90 -12.10
N ARG A 15 -3.36 9.87 -11.18
CA ARG A 15 -3.22 11.30 -11.45
C ARG A 15 -1.87 11.87 -11.02
N ILE A 16 -1.06 11.11 -10.30
CA ILE A 16 0.26 11.54 -9.83
C ILE A 16 1.31 10.77 -10.63
N HIS A 17 1.92 11.46 -11.60
CA HIS A 17 3.00 10.89 -12.40
C HIS A 17 4.17 10.48 -11.52
N GLY A 18 4.73 9.29 -11.77
CA GLY A 18 5.80 8.73 -10.96
C GLY A 18 5.36 8.22 -9.58
N SER A 19 4.05 8.10 -9.31
CA SER A 19 3.56 7.45 -8.09
C SER A 19 3.36 5.94 -8.27
N GLY A 20 3.44 5.20 -7.16
CA GLY A 20 3.07 3.79 -7.09
C GLY A 20 1.88 3.56 -6.16
N LEU A 21 1.11 2.49 -6.41
CA LEU A 21 0.04 2.05 -5.53
C LEU A 21 0.44 0.73 -4.83
N LEU A 22 0.61 0.80 -3.52
CA LEU A 22 0.75 -0.36 -2.65
C LEU A 22 -0.62 -0.67 -2.03
N VAL A 23 -1.11 -1.89 -2.20
CA VAL A 23 -2.39 -2.33 -1.61
C VAL A 23 -2.12 -3.20 -0.40
N ASN A 24 -2.76 -2.89 0.73
CA ASN A 24 -2.79 -3.77 1.89
C ASN A 24 -4.13 -4.51 1.93
N ASP A 25 -4.07 -5.83 1.83
CA ASP A 25 -5.22 -6.75 1.90
C ASP A 25 -5.18 -7.62 3.17
N GLU A 26 -4.26 -7.33 4.09
CA GLU A 26 -4.30 -7.86 5.45
C GLU A 26 -5.66 -7.52 6.10
N ASN A 27 -6.20 -8.45 6.89
CA ASN A 27 -7.55 -8.36 7.47
C ASN A 27 -8.67 -8.13 6.43
N GLY A 28 -8.54 -8.69 5.23
CA GLY A 28 -9.55 -8.56 4.17
C GLY A 28 -9.68 -7.14 3.61
N GLY A 29 -8.62 -6.34 3.75
CA GLY A 29 -8.59 -4.94 3.32
C GLY A 29 -9.34 -3.97 4.25
N ASP A 30 -9.84 -4.45 5.40
CA ASP A 30 -10.45 -3.59 6.40
C ASP A 30 -9.39 -2.92 7.27
N GLY A 31 -9.44 -1.59 7.33
CA GLY A 31 -8.51 -0.79 8.12
C GLY A 31 -8.53 0.70 7.79
N HIS A 32 -7.66 1.46 8.47
CA HIS A 32 -7.40 2.86 8.19
C HIS A 32 -5.91 3.16 8.35
N SER A 33 -5.23 3.35 7.21
CA SER A 33 -3.76 3.34 7.10
C SER A 33 -3.13 1.96 7.36
N ALA A 34 -2.00 1.72 6.71
CA ALA A 34 -1.24 0.47 6.84
C ALA A 34 0.20 0.69 7.35
N TYR A 35 0.75 1.90 7.17
CA TYR A 35 2.11 2.21 7.63
C TYR A 35 2.20 2.12 9.15
N LEU A 36 3.23 1.41 9.63
CA LEU A 36 3.48 1.06 11.04
C LEU A 36 2.38 0.19 11.69
N ARG A 37 1.47 -0.38 10.89
CA ARG A 37 0.34 -1.20 11.37
C ARG A 37 0.26 -2.58 10.72
N ALA A 38 0.84 -2.71 9.52
CA ALA A 38 0.91 -3.95 8.75
C ALA A 38 2.37 -4.21 8.36
N ALA A 39 2.92 -5.37 8.72
CA ALA A 39 4.35 -5.64 8.61
C ALA A 39 4.85 -5.55 7.15
N CYS A 40 4.12 -6.15 6.20
CA CYS A 40 4.47 -6.07 4.79
C CYS A 40 4.39 -4.63 4.27
N ALA A 41 3.34 -3.90 4.64
CA ALA A 41 3.17 -2.51 4.19
C ALA A 41 4.28 -1.61 4.76
N THR A 42 4.66 -1.80 6.02
CA THR A 42 5.77 -1.08 6.66
C THR A 42 7.08 -1.33 5.91
N ALA A 43 7.46 -2.60 5.69
CA ALA A 43 8.71 -2.91 5.00
C ALA A 43 8.80 -2.27 3.60
N ARG A 44 7.74 -2.33 2.80
CA ARG A 44 7.73 -1.73 1.44
C ARG A 44 7.75 -0.21 1.46
N ILE A 45 7.13 0.41 2.46
CA ILE A 45 7.16 1.86 2.62
C ILE A 45 8.54 2.30 3.09
N ASP A 46 9.16 1.57 4.03
CA ASP A 46 10.52 1.83 4.50
C ASP A 46 11.52 1.73 3.35
N ASP A 47 11.45 0.67 2.53
CA ASP A 47 12.30 0.50 1.35
C ASP A 47 12.18 1.70 0.39
N TYR A 48 10.97 2.19 0.14
CA TYR A 48 10.74 3.38 -0.68
C TYR A 48 11.34 4.63 -0.04
N LEU A 49 11.15 4.82 1.26
CA LEU A 49 11.68 5.99 1.98
C LEU A 49 13.21 6.00 2.04
N THR A 50 13.86 4.84 2.08
CA THR A 50 15.32 4.75 2.16
C THR A 50 16.00 4.68 0.79
N SER A 51 15.37 4.10 -0.22
CA SER A 51 15.98 3.89 -1.54
C SER A 51 15.40 4.76 -2.66
N GLY A 52 14.23 5.36 -2.45
CA GLY A 52 13.46 6.04 -3.50
C GLY A 52 12.84 5.08 -4.53
N THR A 53 12.97 3.77 -4.35
CA THR A 53 12.49 2.76 -5.31
C THR A 53 11.05 2.38 -5.00
N LEU A 54 10.16 2.52 -6.00
CA LEU A 54 8.77 2.10 -5.85
C LEU A 54 8.65 0.58 -5.87
N PRO A 55 7.67 0.01 -5.13
CA PRO A 55 7.34 -1.39 -5.29
C PRO A 55 6.81 -1.67 -6.71
N PRO A 56 6.94 -2.91 -7.21
CA PRO A 56 6.38 -3.31 -8.50
C PRO A 56 4.89 -2.96 -8.62
N ALA A 57 4.47 -2.55 -9.81
CA ALA A 57 3.07 -2.22 -10.07
C ALA A 57 2.15 -3.41 -9.73
N GLY A 58 1.07 -3.14 -8.98
CA GLY A 58 0.14 -4.18 -8.54
C GLY A 58 0.58 -4.97 -7.31
N THR A 59 1.63 -4.54 -6.60
CA THR A 59 2.01 -5.13 -5.32
C THR A 59 0.84 -5.10 -4.33
N VAL A 60 0.55 -6.27 -3.75
CA VAL A 60 -0.45 -6.45 -2.69
C VAL A 60 0.19 -7.15 -1.49
N CYS A 61 0.09 -6.56 -0.32
CA CYS A 61 0.44 -7.17 0.95
C CYS A 61 -0.71 -8.05 1.46
N ARG A 62 -0.41 -9.30 1.81
CA ARG A 62 -1.36 -10.29 2.36
C ARG A 62 -0.76 -10.93 3.60
N ALA A 63 -1.61 -11.39 4.51
CA ALA A 63 -1.15 -12.11 5.69
C ALA A 63 -0.44 -13.41 5.29
N GLY A 64 0.81 -13.59 5.74
CA GLY A 64 1.57 -14.84 5.58
C GLY A 64 2.60 -14.88 4.44
N VAL A 65 2.85 -13.77 3.74
CA VAL A 65 3.94 -13.65 2.75
C VAL A 65 4.88 -12.56 3.23
N TYR A 66 6.00 -12.95 3.85
CA TYR A 66 7.10 -12.06 4.20
C TYR A 66 8.28 -12.37 3.27
#